data_AF-A8F2J9-F1
#
_entry.id   AF-A8F2J9-F1
#
_cell.length_a   1.000
_cell.length_b   1.000
_cell.length_c   1.000
_cell.angle_alpha   90.00
_cell.angle_beta   90.00
_cell.angle_gamma   90.00
#
_symmetry.space_group_name_H-M   'P 1'
#
loop_
_entity.id
_entity.type
_entity.pdbx_description
1 polymer ?
#
loop_
_entity_poly.entity_id
_entity_poly.type
_entity_poly.pdbx_seq_one_letter_code
_entity_poly.pdbx_strand_id
1 'polypeptide(L)'
;MLRLFGDSRLHGNDIKSIFRDMQQNLYSEYMTNNKRTKKYYSASEVIKHLNIALHQLRYLEIKSPDLSHYKINNRKYYTANDIDLLQKSLNKDITSLSTARIDILLTNFHNLSLQIKKILADSSVTRV
;
A
#
# COMPACT_ATOMS: atom_id res chain seq x y z
N MET A 1 -32.86 15.04 -33.43
CA MET A 1 -31.74 14.07 -33.48
C MET A 1 -30.93 14.23 -32.18
N LEU A 2 -31.13 13.36 -31.19
CA LEU A 2 -30.39 13.38 -29.92
C LEU A 2 -30.00 11.93 -29.58
N ARG A 3 -28.69 11.63 -29.64
CA ARG A 3 -28.13 10.33 -29.24
C ARG A 3 -27.52 10.44 -27.83
N LEU A 4 -28.09 9.64 -26.93
CA LEU A 4 -27.43 8.76 -25.94
C LEU A 4 -26.38 9.39 -25.01
N PHE A 5 -26.83 9.84 -23.84
CA PHE A 5 -26.03 9.72 -22.61
C PHE A 5 -26.27 8.33 -22.03
N GLY A 6 -25.20 7.57 -21.80
CA GLY A 6 -25.25 6.21 -21.24
C GLY A 6 -25.72 6.22 -19.80
N ASP A 7 -26.74 5.40 -19.51
CA ASP A 7 -27.23 5.10 -18.16
C ASP A 7 -26.18 4.26 -17.40
N SER A 8 -25.34 4.90 -16.59
CA SER A 8 -24.47 4.24 -15.61
C SER A 8 -25.20 4.06 -14.28
N ARG A 9 -26.35 3.39 -14.27
CA ARG A 9 -27.04 3.06 -13.01
C ARG A 9 -26.49 1.74 -12.48
N LEU A 10 -25.57 1.84 -11.51
CA LEU A 10 -25.07 0.69 -10.75
C LEU A 10 -26.26 -0.11 -10.20
N HIS A 11 -26.26 -1.41 -10.45
CA HIS A 11 -27.39 -2.28 -10.12
C HIS A 11 -27.39 -2.52 -8.59
N GLY A 12 -28.56 -2.71 -7.98
CA GLY A 12 -28.66 -2.83 -6.51
C GLY A 12 -27.84 -3.97 -5.89
N ASN A 13 -27.40 -4.93 -6.71
CA ASN A 13 -26.48 -6.00 -6.31
C ASN A 13 -25.02 -5.52 -6.18
N ASP A 14 -24.59 -4.56 -7.01
CA ASP A 14 -23.25 -3.97 -6.97
C ASP A 14 -23.06 -3.14 -5.70
N ILE A 15 -24.08 -2.39 -5.30
CA ILE A 15 -24.07 -1.58 -4.07
C ILE A 15 -24.00 -2.47 -2.82
N LYS A 16 -24.71 -3.60 -2.80
CA LYS A 16 -24.63 -4.58 -1.70
C LYS A 16 -23.28 -5.29 -1.64
N SER A 17 -22.61 -5.50 -2.78
CA SER A 17 -21.24 -6.04 -2.81
C SER A 17 -20.26 -5.02 -2.26
N ILE A 18 -20.31 -3.78 -2.76
CA ILE A 18 -19.45 -2.68 -2.29
C ILE A 18 -19.62 -2.45 -0.79
N PHE A 19 -20.85 -2.46 -0.28
CA PHE A 19 -21.09 -2.33 1.16
C PHE A 19 -20.50 -3.50 1.95
N ARG A 20 -20.59 -4.72 1.44
CA ARG A 20 -19.94 -5.90 2.06
C ARG A 20 -18.42 -5.76 2.06
N ASP A 21 -17.84 -5.33 0.96
CA ASP A 21 -16.39 -5.14 0.83
C ASP A 21 -15.90 -4.02 1.75
N MET A 22 -16.66 -2.92 1.89
CA MET A 22 -16.38 -1.86 2.85
C MET A 22 -16.45 -2.35 4.29
N GLN A 23 -17.46 -3.15 4.64
CA GLN A 23 -17.57 -3.75 5.98
C GLN A 23 -16.42 -4.72 6.28
N GLN A 24 -16.00 -5.51 5.29
CA GLN A 24 -14.90 -6.46 5.44
C GLN A 24 -13.56 -5.74 5.60
N ASN A 25 -13.34 -4.66 4.84
CA ASN A 25 -12.16 -3.82 4.98
C ASN A 25 -12.11 -3.14 6.34
N LEU A 26 -13.21 -2.55 6.79
CA LEU A 26 -13.32 -1.95 8.14
C LEU A 26 -13.08 -2.98 9.24
N TYR A 27 -13.62 -4.21 9.11
CA TYR A 27 -13.40 -5.29 10.08
C TYR A 27 -11.93 -5.74 10.12
N SER A 28 -11.27 -5.81 8.95
CA SER A 28 -9.85 -6.14 8.86
C SER A 28 -8.97 -5.06 9.50
N GLU A 29 -9.31 -3.78 9.29
CA GLU A 29 -8.63 -2.61 9.83
C GLU A 29 -8.78 -2.50 11.36
N TYR A 30 -9.97 -2.85 11.88
CA TYR A 30 -10.24 -2.91 13.31
C TYR A 30 -9.47 -4.03 14.01
N MET A 31 -9.34 -5.20 13.37
CA MET A 31 -8.58 -6.34 13.91
C MET A 31 -7.08 -6.10 13.93
N THR A 32 -6.55 -5.25 13.05
CA THR A 32 -5.13 -4.85 13.03
C THR A 32 -4.80 -3.75 14.05
N ASN A 33 -5.73 -2.83 14.32
CA ASN A 33 -5.46 -1.64 15.11
C ASN A 33 -5.64 -1.85 16.64
N ASN A 34 -6.35 -2.89 17.06
CA ASN A 34 -6.78 -3.02 18.47
C ASN A 34 -6.02 -4.07 19.31
N LYS A 35 -4.78 -4.43 18.94
CA LYS A 35 -4.13 -5.65 19.48
C LYS A 35 -2.75 -5.46 20.11
N ARG A 36 -2.44 -4.27 20.63
CA ARG A 36 -1.19 -4.02 21.37
C ARG A 36 -1.42 -3.69 22.84
N THR A 37 -1.91 -4.66 23.61
CA THR A 37 -2.16 -4.52 25.06
C THR A 37 -0.98 -4.92 25.94
N LYS A 38 0.01 -5.63 25.39
CA LYS A 38 1.22 -6.05 26.12
C LYS A 38 2.25 -4.92 26.18
N LYS A 39 3.00 -4.86 27.29
CA LYS A 39 4.12 -3.93 27.47
C LYS A 39 5.32 -4.28 26.58
N TYR A 40 5.55 -5.58 26.37
CA TYR A 40 6.69 -6.10 25.62
C TYR A 40 6.26 -7.20 24.65
N TYR A 41 6.84 -7.20 23.46
CA TYR A 41 6.62 -8.16 22.38
C TYR A 41 7.92 -8.85 22.04
N SER A 42 7.87 -10.16 21.80
CA SER A 42 8.99 -10.93 21.28
C SER A 42 9.17 -10.69 19.77
N ALA A 43 10.35 -10.99 19.23
CA ALA A 43 10.61 -10.88 17.79
C ALA A 43 9.59 -11.66 16.94
N SER A 44 9.20 -12.86 17.39
CA SER A 44 8.20 -13.69 16.70
C SER A 44 6.80 -13.05 16.67
N GLU A 45 6.43 -12.31 17.71
CA GLU A 45 5.17 -11.56 17.73
C GLU A 45 5.23 -10.34 16.82
N VAL A 46 6.33 -9.59 16.84
CA VAL A 46 6.52 -8.41 15.98
C VAL A 46 6.47 -8.79 14.49
N ILE A 47 7.13 -9.89 14.12
CA ILE A 47 7.09 -10.47 12.76
C ILE A 47 5.65 -10.75 12.32
N LYS A 48 4.81 -11.30 13.21
CA LYS A 48 3.38 -11.56 12.93
C LYS A 48 2.57 -10.27 12.84
N HIS A 49 2.83 -9.29 13.71
CA HIS A 49 2.13 -8.01 13.69
C HIS A 49 2.42 -7.19 12.43
N LEU A 50 3.66 -7.22 11.96
CA LEU A 50 4.09 -6.49 10.77
C LEU A 50 3.91 -7.31 9.48
N ASN A 51 3.59 -8.60 9.60
CA ASN A 51 3.51 -9.56 8.49
C ASN A 51 4.78 -9.58 7.62
N ILE A 52 5.94 -9.66 8.27
CA ILE A 52 7.26 -9.66 7.62
C ILE A 52 8.04 -10.92 8.00
N ALA A 53 9.11 -11.23 7.27
CA ALA A 53 10.06 -12.28 7.64
C ALA A 53 11.11 -11.79 8.64
N LEU A 54 11.73 -12.73 9.38
CA LEU A 54 12.77 -12.42 10.38
C LEU A 54 13.94 -11.61 9.81
N HIS A 55 14.37 -11.90 8.57
CA HIS A 55 15.46 -11.18 7.95
C HIS A 55 15.10 -9.71 7.65
N GLN A 56 13.83 -9.42 7.33
CA GLN A 56 13.34 -8.06 7.13
C GLN A 56 13.31 -7.30 8.46
N LEU A 57 12.90 -7.97 9.55
CA LEU A 57 12.98 -7.37 10.88
C LEU A 57 14.43 -6.98 11.23
N ARG A 58 15.41 -7.88 11.01
CA ARG A 58 16.83 -7.58 11.23
C ARG A 58 17.33 -6.40 10.39
N TYR A 59 16.87 -6.30 9.15
CA TYR A 59 17.23 -5.18 8.29
C TYR A 59 16.69 -3.85 8.83
N LEU A 60 15.43 -3.84 9.30
CA LEU A 60 14.82 -2.65 9.89
C LEU A 60 15.52 -2.22 11.18
N GLU A 61 15.96 -3.17 12.01
CA GLU A 61 16.74 -2.88 13.22
C GLU A 61 18.05 -2.15 12.92
N ILE A 62 18.75 -2.55 11.85
CA ILE A 62 20.00 -1.91 11.43
C ILE A 62 19.71 -0.50 10.90
N LYS A 63 18.62 -0.32 10.16
CA LYS A 63 18.19 0.97 9.61
C LYS A 63 17.69 1.96 10.67
N SER A 64 17.25 1.49 11.83
CA SER A 64 16.66 2.30 12.88
C SER A 64 17.45 2.18 14.18
N PRO A 65 18.57 2.92 14.32
CA PRO A 65 19.41 2.87 15.52
C PRO A 65 18.68 3.35 16.78
N ASP A 66 17.60 4.13 16.61
CA ASP A 66 16.80 4.71 17.71
C ASP A 66 15.86 3.71 18.41
N LEU A 67 15.82 2.45 17.97
CA LEU A 67 14.95 1.44 18.59
C LEU A 67 15.41 1.13 20.02
N SER A 68 14.50 1.32 20.98
CA SER A 68 14.79 1.07 22.39
C SER A 68 14.62 -0.42 22.66
N HIS A 69 15.71 -1.17 22.56
CA HIS A 69 15.65 -2.61 22.76
C HIS A 69 15.62 -2.94 24.24
N TYR A 70 14.44 -3.30 24.74
CA TYR A 70 14.32 -3.78 26.12
C TYR A 70 14.87 -5.20 26.23
N LYS A 71 15.72 -5.47 27.22
CA LYS A 71 16.30 -6.79 27.47
C LYS A 71 15.72 -7.40 28.74
N ILE A 72 15.11 -8.58 28.63
CA ILE A 72 14.66 -9.41 29.76
C ILE A 72 15.37 -10.75 29.63
N ASN A 73 16.11 -11.18 30.65
CA ASN A 73 16.86 -12.45 30.65
C ASN A 73 17.71 -12.64 29.38
N ASN A 74 18.43 -11.60 28.98
CA ASN A 74 19.27 -11.55 27.78
C ASN A 74 18.52 -11.77 26.44
N ARG A 75 17.18 -11.76 26.45
CA ARG A 75 16.34 -11.79 25.26
C ARG A 75 15.83 -10.39 24.94
N LYS A 76 15.79 -10.09 23.65
CA LYS A 76 15.37 -8.81 23.10
C LYS A 76 13.84 -8.75 22.96
N TYR A 77 13.25 -7.66 23.42
CA TYR A 77 11.83 -7.36 23.30
C TYR A 77 11.61 -5.95 22.74
N TYR A 78 10.43 -5.76 22.18
CA TYR A 78 9.98 -4.51 21.56
C TYR A 78 8.80 -3.94 22.33
N THR A 79 8.72 -2.62 22.42
CA THR A 79 7.56 -1.91 22.93
C THR A 79 6.56 -1.65 21.80
N ALA A 80 5.34 -1.21 22.15
CA ALA A 80 4.37 -0.80 21.14
C ALA A 80 4.91 0.33 20.24
N ASN A 81 5.66 1.28 20.84
CA ASN A 81 6.28 2.39 20.14
C ASN A 81 7.36 1.93 19.13
N ASP A 82 8.17 0.94 19.50
CA ASP A 82 9.16 0.36 18.58
C ASP A 82 8.48 -0.26 17.36
N ILE A 83 7.34 -0.95 17.56
CA ILE A 83 6.59 -1.54 16.47
C ILE A 83 5.97 -0.46 15.57
N ASP A 84 5.49 0.66 16.13
CA ASP A 84 4.99 1.80 15.35
C ASP A 84 6.09 2.44 14.50
N LEU A 85 7.29 2.62 15.05
CA LEU A 85 8.46 3.11 14.32
C LEU A 85 8.84 2.16 13.18
N LEU A 86 8.89 0.84 13.44
CA LEU A 86 9.16 -0.18 12.44
C LEU A 86 8.12 -0.18 11.32
N GLN A 87 6.84 -0.04 11.66
CA GLN A 87 5.75 0.02 10.68
C GLN A 87 5.84 1.27 9.81
N LYS A 88 6.16 2.43 10.39
CA LYS A 88 6.39 3.67 9.65
C LYS A 88 7.57 3.55 8.68
N SER A 89 8.66 2.91 9.12
CA SER A 89 9.84 2.66 8.29
C SER A 89 9.50 1.75 7.09
N LEU A 90 8.79 0.65 7.35
CA LEU A 90 8.33 -0.29 6.32
C LEU A 90 7.45 0.40 5.27
N ASN A 91 6.49 1.21 5.71
CA ASN A 91 5.60 1.94 4.80
C ASN A 91 6.36 2.94 3.93
N LYS A 92 7.39 3.59 4.45
CA LYS A 92 8.23 4.53 3.69
C LYS A 92 9.01 3.85 2.57
N ASP A 93 9.56 2.66 2.83
CA ASP A 93 10.30 1.89 1.81
C ASP A 93 9.35 1.39 0.70
N ILE A 94 8.14 0.93 1.04
CA ILE A 94 7.14 0.49 0.06
C ILE A 94 6.60 1.65 -0.76
N THR A 95 6.20 2.75 -0.10
CA THR A 95 5.64 3.91 -0.79
C THR A 95 6.68 4.56 -1.70
N SER A 96 7.92 4.76 -1.26
CA SER A 96 8.95 5.39 -2.11
C SER A 96 9.27 4.58 -3.38
N LEU A 97 9.43 3.26 -3.26
CA LEU A 97 9.71 2.40 -4.41
C LEU A 97 8.49 2.26 -5.34
N SER A 98 7.29 2.17 -4.76
CA SER A 98 6.03 2.12 -5.50
C SER A 98 5.82 3.42 -6.28
N THR A 99 5.98 4.58 -5.66
CA THR A 99 5.77 5.88 -6.29
C THR A 99 6.71 6.07 -7.48
N ALA A 100 8.01 5.76 -7.33
CA ALA A 100 8.95 5.86 -8.44
C ALA A 100 8.58 4.98 -9.64
N ARG A 101 8.11 3.75 -9.40
CA ARG A 101 7.66 2.85 -10.49
C ARG A 101 6.36 3.32 -11.13
N ILE A 102 5.44 3.87 -10.33
CA ILE A 102 4.19 4.45 -10.81
C ILE A 102 4.48 5.68 -11.68
N ASP A 103 5.40 6.55 -11.27
CA ASP A 103 5.78 7.75 -12.03
C ASP A 103 6.40 7.40 -13.39
N ILE A 104 7.26 6.38 -13.44
CA ILE A 104 7.82 5.85 -14.69
C ILE A 104 6.69 5.34 -15.60
N LEU A 105 5.74 4.58 -15.04
CA LEU A 105 4.62 4.04 -15.80
C LEU A 105 3.72 5.14 -16.36
N LEU A 106 3.41 6.16 -15.56
CA LEU A 106 2.63 7.33 -15.98
C LEU A 106 3.34 8.11 -17.10
N THR A 107 4.65 8.30 -16.96
CA THR A 107 5.48 8.95 -17.98
C THR A 107 5.42 8.18 -19.30
N ASN A 108 5.55 6.85 -19.24
CA ASN A 108 5.47 6.00 -20.43
C ASN A 108 4.09 6.07 -21.09
N PHE A 109 3.01 6.02 -20.31
CA PHE A 109 1.64 6.18 -20.83
C PHE A 109 1.43 7.54 -21.51
N HIS A 110 1.95 8.61 -20.90
CA HIS A 110 1.88 9.95 -21.49
C HIS A 110 2.60 9.99 -22.84
N ASN A 111 3.82 9.47 -22.91
CA ASN A 111 4.61 9.43 -24.14
C ASN A 111 3.93 8.60 -25.24
N LEU A 112 3.36 7.45 -24.89
CA LEU A 112 2.58 6.63 -25.83
C LEU A 112 1.34 7.37 -26.35
N SER A 113 0.62 8.07 -25.48
CA SER A 113 -0.53 8.90 -25.86
C SER A 113 -0.14 10.00 -26.86
N LEU A 114 0.98 10.67 -26.65
CA LEU A 114 1.51 11.66 -27.59
C LEU A 114 1.86 11.06 -28.95
N GLN A 115 2.50 9.89 -28.98
CA GLN A 115 2.84 9.20 -30.22
C GLN A 115 1.59 8.79 -31.01
N ILE A 116 0.58 8.23 -30.34
CA ILE A 116 -0.69 7.88 -30.97
C ILE A 116 -1.36 9.12 -31.56
N LYS A 117 -1.42 10.23 -30.80
CA LYS A 117 -1.98 11.50 -31.29
C LYS A 117 -1.26 11.99 -32.54
N LYS A 118 0.08 11.89 -32.57
CA LYS A 118 0.89 12.27 -33.73
C LYS A 118 0.58 11.42 -34.95
N ILE A 119 0.55 10.09 -34.80
CA ILE A 119 0.21 9.17 -35.90
C ILE A 119 -1.18 9.48 -36.46
N LEU A 120 -2.16 9.74 -35.60
CA LEU A 120 -3.52 10.08 -36.00
C LEU A 120 -3.56 11.40 -36.77
N ALA A 121 -2.83 12.42 -36.32
CA ALA A 121 -2.71 13.70 -37.00
C ALA A 121 -2.02 13.56 -38.37
N ASP A 122 -0.92 12.81 -38.45
CA ASP A 122 -0.20 12.59 -39.70
C ASP A 122 -1.06 11.79 -40.71
N SER A 123 -1.86 10.82 -40.22
CA SER A 123 -2.77 10.03 -41.05
C SER A 123 -3.96 10.82 -41.61
N SER A 124 -4.40 11.88 -40.92
CA SER A 124 -5.50 12.74 -41.41
C SER A 124 -5.03 13.72 -42.49
N VAL A 125 -3.76 14.12 -42.46
CA VAL A 125 -3.14 14.99 -43.49
C VAL A 125 -2.83 14.23 -44.78
N THR A 126 -2.61 12.91 -44.71
CA THR A 126 -2.25 12.08 -45.88
C THR A 126 -3.46 11.62 -46.72
N ARG A 127 -4.69 11.94 -46.29
CA ARG A 127 -5.91 11.71 -47.11
C ARG A 127 -6.12 12.90 -48.07
N VAL A 128 -5.47 12.85 -49.23
CA VAL A 128 -5.77 13.67 -50.43
C VAL A 128 -5.93 12.74 -51.62
#